data_AF-A0A409W6U4-F1
#
_entry.id   AF-A0A409W6U4-F1
#
_cell.length_a   1.000
_cell.length_b   1.000
_cell.length_c   1.000
_cell.angle_alpha   90.00
_cell.angle_beta   90.00
_cell.angle_gamma   90.00
#
_symmetry.space_group_name_H-M   'P 1'
#
loop_
_entity.id
_entity.type
_entity.pdbx_description
1 polymer ?
#
loop_
_entity_poly.entity_id
_entity_poly.type
_entity_poly.pdbx_seq_one_letter_code
_entity_poly.pdbx_strand_id
1 'polypeptide(L)'
;MSGALFDPLTILGEMLLKTDIETLRSLYQVTPELYSFFIPRIYPTVNLRNEAQCLDAFLSFAKLDLGASSKFRKLRVFISHGDTTKLQAALKYFLKSHALEFVEVKDTAGRTGYPEDLFTLIGEIVSTSTAARPLTVVYEGIRFIPYEFILRARHVELKMSNLDPFGTHPPSSQEWPLKTLSFTLDAGKPTFEALFIRAVKFPDLTHLLLNIKPSEFDAEVVDESLLTVMENSQSLEELVIIFEPVSKLDTSYVAHSLDALSGSLSSLSACHPYYIRLHMVLRCTAYHAFHVLDCMKTFKGFSEISVSISCREEDARLLLKHGYFLFASGGENTSFRIDRIVIRRSQRKATVYGSTVQDKLTHAPSNRDHSHYKTCPWIYREEFEGFSADWVDVMIPAGDL
;
A
#
# COMPACT_ATOMS: atom_id res chain seq x y z
N MET A 1 13.26 5.03 18.07
CA MET A 1 12.08 5.34 18.90
C MET A 1 10.85 5.05 18.06
N SER A 2 10.10 4.00 18.39
CA SER A 2 8.96 3.52 17.61
C SER A 2 7.82 4.54 17.66
N GLY A 3 7.30 4.91 16.49
CA GLY A 3 6.14 5.78 16.31
C GLY A 3 4.84 5.09 16.70
N ALA A 4 4.74 4.60 17.94
CA ALA A 4 3.46 4.26 18.55
C ALA A 4 2.70 5.57 18.77
N LEU A 5 2.02 6.05 17.73
CA LEU A 5 0.91 6.97 17.87
C LEU A 5 -0.04 6.34 18.90
N PHE A 6 -0.17 7.03 20.03
CA PHE A 6 -1.16 6.83 21.07
C PHE A 6 -2.48 6.32 20.47
N ASP A 7 -2.75 5.03 20.66
CA ASP A 7 -3.96 4.39 20.17
C ASP A 7 -5.08 4.54 21.22
N PRO A 8 -6.18 5.24 20.91
CA PRO A 8 -7.26 5.46 21.87
C PRO A 8 -7.99 4.20 22.33
N LEU A 9 -7.76 3.03 21.70
CA LEU A 9 -8.19 1.75 22.25
C LEU A 9 -7.21 1.12 23.24
N THR A 10 -5.94 1.49 23.20
CA THR A 10 -5.06 1.28 24.35
C THR A 10 -5.56 2.15 25.51
N ILE A 11 -6.11 3.34 25.24
CA ILE A 11 -6.78 4.18 26.24
C ILE A 11 -8.15 3.65 26.64
N LEU A 12 -8.94 3.05 25.74
CA LEU A 12 -10.18 2.36 26.12
C LEU A 12 -9.83 1.13 26.95
N GLY A 13 -8.83 0.35 26.56
CA GLY A 13 -8.25 -0.72 27.36
C GLY A 13 -7.76 -0.21 28.73
N GLU A 14 -7.02 0.89 28.80
CA GLU A 14 -6.55 1.52 30.05
C GLU A 14 -7.67 2.17 30.87
N MET A 15 -8.73 2.69 30.24
CA MET A 15 -9.92 3.21 30.89
C MET A 15 -10.81 2.08 31.40
N LEU A 16 -10.97 0.99 30.63
CA LEU A 16 -11.67 -0.25 31.02
C LEU A 16 -10.84 -1.07 32.02
N LEU A 17 -9.52 -0.91 32.07
CA LEU A 17 -8.64 -1.44 33.11
C LEU A 17 -8.73 -0.61 34.40
N LYS A 18 -9.07 0.68 34.31
CA LYS A 18 -9.29 1.58 35.46
C LYS A 18 -10.75 1.66 35.93
N THR A 19 -11.69 1.33 35.08
CA THR A 19 -13.13 1.28 35.37
C THR A 19 -13.49 -0.18 35.53
N ASP A 20 -13.89 -0.61 36.72
CA ASP A 20 -14.21 -2.00 36.94
C ASP A 20 -15.38 -2.45 36.04
N ILE A 21 -15.38 -3.73 35.66
CA ILE A 21 -16.38 -4.35 34.77
C ILE A 21 -17.80 -4.20 35.30
N GLU A 22 -18.01 -4.12 36.63
CA GLU A 22 -19.34 -3.95 37.22
C GLU A 22 -19.87 -2.53 36.99
N THR A 23 -19.01 -1.51 37.05
CA THR A 23 -19.36 -0.12 36.71
C THR A 23 -19.77 0.01 35.24
N LEU A 24 -19.04 -0.62 34.33
CA LEU A 24 -19.38 -0.64 32.89
C LEU A 24 -20.67 -1.40 32.62
N ARG A 25 -20.87 -2.54 33.30
CA ARG A 25 -22.11 -3.32 33.22
C ARG A 25 -23.31 -2.52 33.72
N SER A 26 -23.14 -1.78 34.82
CA SER A 26 -24.19 -0.92 35.39
C SER A 26 -24.56 0.23 34.45
N LEU A 27 -23.56 0.90 33.86
CA LEU A 27 -23.79 1.97 32.87
C LEU A 27 -24.47 1.45 31.59
N TYR A 28 -24.07 0.27 31.12
CA TYR A 28 -24.68 -0.36 29.95
C TYR A 28 -26.14 -0.71 30.18
N GLN A 29 -26.51 -1.24 31.35
CA GLN A 29 -27.91 -1.55 31.69
C GLN A 29 -28.83 -0.33 31.55
N VAL A 30 -28.31 0.88 31.72
CA VAL A 30 -29.11 2.12 31.63
C VAL A 30 -29.24 2.61 30.19
N THR A 31 -28.23 2.40 29.33
CA THR A 31 -28.22 2.98 27.96
C THR A 31 -27.57 2.09 26.87
N PRO A 32 -28.02 0.85 26.66
CA PRO A 32 -27.37 -0.09 25.74
C PRO A 32 -27.23 0.43 24.30
N GLU A 33 -28.31 1.03 23.79
CA GLU A 33 -28.40 1.53 22.42
C GLU A 33 -27.37 2.65 22.14
N LEU A 34 -27.17 3.54 23.11
CA LEU A 34 -26.22 4.66 23.00
C LEU A 34 -24.78 4.13 22.93
N TYR A 35 -24.40 3.17 23.78
CA TYR A 35 -23.06 2.57 23.74
C TYR A 35 -22.81 1.83 22.42
N SER A 36 -23.78 1.04 21.96
CA SER A 36 -23.71 0.32 20.68
C SER A 36 -23.60 1.26 19.46
N PHE A 37 -23.98 2.53 19.61
CA PHE A 37 -23.99 3.53 18.56
C PHE A 37 -22.76 4.44 18.59
N PHE A 38 -22.35 4.90 19.79
CA PHE A 38 -21.27 5.86 19.93
C PHE A 38 -19.88 5.23 19.92
N ILE A 39 -19.70 4.05 20.52
CA ILE A 39 -18.37 3.45 20.66
C ILE A 39 -17.70 3.25 19.29
N PRO A 40 -18.33 2.61 18.28
CA PRO A 40 -17.67 2.41 16.98
C PRO A 40 -17.46 3.70 16.18
N ARG A 41 -18.16 4.79 16.55
CA ARG A 41 -17.99 6.10 15.89
C ARG A 41 -16.84 6.89 16.48
N ILE A 42 -16.68 6.85 17.80
CA ILE A 42 -15.58 7.51 18.51
C ILE A 42 -14.28 6.69 18.34
N TYR A 43 -14.40 5.36 18.39
CA TYR A 43 -13.30 4.40 18.31
C TYR A 43 -13.53 3.46 17.13
N PRO A 44 -13.27 3.89 15.88
CA PRO A 44 -13.57 3.07 14.70
C PRO A 44 -12.62 1.88 14.52
N THR A 45 -11.49 1.87 15.22
CA THR A 45 -10.43 0.85 15.10
C THR A 45 -10.45 -0.06 16.30
N VAL A 46 -10.39 -1.38 16.08
CA VAL A 46 -10.11 -2.42 17.08
C VAL A 46 -8.71 -2.96 16.95
N ASN A 47 -7.94 -2.97 18.04
CA ASN A 47 -6.60 -3.55 18.10
C ASN A 47 -6.62 -4.82 18.95
N LEU A 48 -6.49 -5.98 18.29
CA LEU A 48 -6.35 -7.27 18.94
C LEU A 48 -4.88 -7.67 18.99
N ARG A 49 -4.28 -7.60 20.17
CA ARG A 49 -2.92 -8.09 20.42
C ARG A 49 -2.98 -9.49 21.01
N ASN A 50 -2.12 -10.40 20.58
CA ASN A 50 -2.03 -11.74 21.13
C ASN A 50 -1.40 -11.76 22.54
N GLU A 51 -2.03 -11.06 23.47
CA GLU A 51 -1.65 -10.92 24.87
C GLU A 51 -2.87 -11.25 25.73
N ALA A 52 -2.70 -12.17 26.70
CA ALA A 52 -3.83 -12.72 27.45
C ALA A 52 -4.72 -11.64 28.11
N GLN A 53 -4.11 -10.64 28.74
CA GLN A 53 -4.83 -9.55 29.41
C GLN A 53 -5.65 -8.70 28.42
N CYS A 54 -5.07 -8.34 27.29
CA CYS A 54 -5.74 -7.57 26.23
C CYS A 54 -6.93 -8.35 25.65
N LEU A 55 -6.76 -9.65 25.40
CA LEU A 55 -7.81 -10.50 24.85
C LEU A 55 -8.92 -10.79 25.86
N ASP A 56 -8.60 -11.00 27.13
CA ASP A 56 -9.61 -11.22 28.18
C ASP A 56 -10.47 -9.99 28.40
N ALA A 57 -9.87 -8.79 28.36
CA ALA A 57 -10.59 -7.53 28.41
C ALA A 57 -11.54 -7.38 27.20
N PHE A 58 -11.04 -7.63 25.98
CA PHE A 58 -11.86 -7.56 24.77
C PHE A 58 -13.00 -8.58 24.78
N LEU A 59 -12.74 -9.83 25.16
CA LEU A 59 -13.77 -10.87 25.23
C LEU A 59 -14.85 -10.53 26.27
N SER A 60 -14.46 -9.94 27.40
CA SER A 60 -15.41 -9.47 28.41
C SER A 60 -16.27 -8.33 27.89
N PHE A 61 -15.64 -7.37 27.20
CA PHE A 61 -16.32 -6.26 26.53
C PHE A 61 -17.32 -6.73 25.46
N ALA A 62 -16.89 -7.67 24.61
CA ALA A 62 -17.71 -8.24 23.54
C ALA A 62 -18.86 -9.11 24.08
N LYS A 63 -18.65 -9.87 25.18
CA LYS A 63 -19.71 -10.62 25.87
C LYS A 63 -20.83 -9.72 26.41
N LEU A 64 -20.49 -8.50 26.78
CA LEU A 64 -21.46 -7.50 27.26
C LEU A 64 -22.12 -6.72 26.11
N ASP A 65 -21.79 -7.03 24.85
CA ASP A 65 -22.24 -6.32 23.65
C ASP A 65 -21.99 -4.80 23.68
N LEU A 66 -20.96 -4.39 24.44
CA LEU A 66 -20.54 -3.00 24.54
C LEU A 66 -19.95 -2.62 23.18
N GLY A 67 -20.70 -1.89 22.35
CA GLY A 67 -20.20 -1.40 21.06
C GLY A 67 -20.48 -2.28 19.84
N ALA A 68 -21.13 -3.45 19.98
CA ALA A 68 -21.53 -4.33 18.87
C ALA A 68 -20.42 -4.54 17.83
N SER A 69 -19.53 -5.52 18.06
CA SER A 69 -18.26 -5.70 17.33
C SER A 69 -18.36 -5.67 15.79
N SER A 70 -19.51 -6.06 15.22
CA SER A 70 -19.80 -6.00 13.78
C SER A 70 -19.96 -4.58 13.21
N LYS A 71 -19.98 -3.54 14.06
CA LYS A 71 -20.09 -2.12 13.68
C LYS A 71 -18.74 -1.39 13.61
N PHE A 72 -17.64 -2.01 14.07
CA PHE A 72 -16.32 -1.42 13.94
C PHE A 72 -15.86 -1.40 12.49
N ARG A 73 -15.20 -0.31 12.10
CA ARG A 73 -14.77 -0.08 10.71
C ARG A 73 -13.38 -0.59 10.42
N LYS A 74 -12.52 -0.67 11.43
CA LYS A 74 -11.12 -1.07 11.25
C LYS A 74 -10.77 -2.14 12.28
N LEU A 75 -10.09 -3.18 11.83
CA LEU A 75 -9.56 -4.25 12.66
C LEU A 75 -8.05 -4.34 12.45
N ARG A 76 -7.28 -4.37 13.53
CA ARG A 76 -5.84 -4.63 13.52
C ARG A 76 -5.55 -5.82 14.40
N VAL A 77 -4.80 -6.77 13.86
CA VAL A 77 -4.47 -8.03 14.50
C VAL A 77 -2.95 -8.12 14.60
N PHE A 78 -2.44 -8.14 15.83
CA PHE A 78 -1.02 -8.31 16.11
C PHE A 78 -0.78 -9.73 16.59
N ILE A 79 -0.19 -10.54 15.71
CA ILE A 79 0.15 -11.92 16.02
C ILE A 79 1.54 -11.93 16.65
N SER A 80 1.63 -12.51 17.85
CA SER A 80 2.87 -12.66 18.62
C SER A 80 3.01 -14.12 19.07
N HIS A 81 4.13 -14.48 19.72
CA HIS A 81 4.36 -15.85 20.17
C HIS A 81 3.31 -16.28 21.22
N GLY A 82 2.80 -17.51 21.10
CA GLY A 82 2.00 -18.16 22.14
C GLY A 82 0.79 -18.89 21.59
N ASP A 83 -0.11 -19.26 22.51
CA ASP A 83 -1.43 -19.80 22.20
C ASP A 83 -2.32 -18.72 21.57
N THR A 84 -2.92 -19.01 20.41
CA THR A 84 -3.80 -18.09 19.67
C THR A 84 -5.28 -18.35 19.92
N THR A 85 -5.65 -19.29 20.80
CA THR A 85 -7.05 -19.69 21.04
C THR A 85 -7.95 -18.52 21.45
N LYS A 86 -7.47 -17.65 22.35
CA LYS A 86 -8.22 -16.45 22.77
C LYS A 86 -8.32 -15.42 21.65
N LEU A 87 -7.28 -15.29 20.82
CA LEU A 87 -7.28 -14.40 19.67
C LEU A 87 -8.32 -14.87 18.64
N GLN A 88 -8.37 -16.18 18.36
CA GLN A 88 -9.39 -16.78 17.50
C GLN A 88 -10.79 -16.54 18.06
N ALA A 89 -10.99 -16.70 19.37
CA ALA A 89 -12.28 -16.40 20.02
C ALA A 89 -12.68 -14.92 19.84
N ALA A 90 -11.73 -13.99 19.97
CA ALA A 90 -11.97 -12.57 19.75
C ALA A 90 -12.32 -12.25 18.29
N LEU A 91 -11.60 -12.85 17.34
CA LEU A 91 -11.80 -12.66 15.90
C LEU A 91 -13.20 -13.11 15.43
N LYS A 92 -13.78 -14.15 16.04
CA LYS A 92 -15.14 -14.63 15.72
C LYS A 92 -16.22 -13.54 15.84
N TYR A 93 -16.00 -12.51 16.66
CA TYR A 93 -16.94 -11.37 16.79
C TYR A 93 -16.97 -10.43 15.58
N PHE A 94 -16.01 -10.57 14.65
CA PHE A 94 -15.92 -9.75 13.43
C PHE A 94 -16.43 -10.48 12.18
N LEU A 95 -16.79 -11.77 12.30
CA LEU A 95 -17.41 -12.53 11.22
C LEU A 95 -18.71 -11.86 10.77
N LYS A 96 -18.93 -11.81 9.46
CA LYS A 96 -20.12 -11.18 8.85
C LYS A 96 -20.31 -9.71 9.24
N SER A 97 -19.23 -9.01 9.59
CA SER A 97 -19.29 -7.56 9.81
C SER A 97 -19.81 -6.85 8.55
N HIS A 98 -20.69 -5.88 8.75
CA HIS A 98 -21.24 -5.03 7.69
C HIS A 98 -20.58 -3.64 7.67
N ALA A 99 -19.69 -3.37 8.63
CA ALA A 99 -19.03 -2.09 8.79
C ALA A 99 -17.53 -2.13 8.53
N LEU A 100 -16.90 -3.31 8.49
CA LEU A 100 -15.46 -3.43 8.26
C LEU A 100 -15.07 -2.90 6.88
N GLU A 101 -14.30 -1.81 6.90
CA GLU A 101 -13.68 -1.16 5.75
C GLU A 101 -12.17 -1.49 5.69
N PHE A 102 -11.59 -1.98 6.81
CA PHE A 102 -10.15 -2.16 6.96
C PHE A 102 -9.80 -3.35 7.86
N VAL A 103 -8.86 -4.19 7.40
CA VAL A 103 -8.26 -5.28 8.18
C VAL A 103 -6.74 -5.24 7.99
N GLU A 104 -6.00 -5.14 9.09
CA GLU A 104 -4.54 -5.25 9.11
C GLU A 104 -4.11 -6.42 9.98
N VAL A 105 -3.22 -7.25 9.46
CA VAL A 105 -2.67 -8.39 10.16
C VAL A 105 -1.16 -8.28 10.14
N LYS A 106 -0.57 -8.17 11.32
CA LYS A 106 0.85 -7.97 11.53
C LYS A 106 1.44 -9.12 12.31
N ASP A 107 2.49 -9.72 11.76
CA ASP A 107 3.40 -10.54 12.52
C ASP A 107 4.42 -9.68 13.25
N THR A 108 4.52 -9.88 14.56
CA THR A 108 5.53 -9.23 15.40
C THR A 108 6.63 -10.19 15.85
N ALA A 109 6.46 -11.48 15.56
CA ALA A 109 7.29 -12.58 16.04
C ALA A 109 8.24 -13.14 14.97
N GLY A 110 8.07 -12.77 13.69
CA GLY A 110 8.88 -13.27 12.58
C GLY A 110 8.72 -14.78 12.37
N ARG A 111 7.53 -15.33 12.65
CA ARG A 111 7.28 -16.78 12.61
C ARG A 111 7.06 -17.26 11.18
N THR A 112 7.67 -18.41 10.85
CA THR A 112 7.32 -19.22 9.68
C THR A 112 6.33 -20.30 10.12
N GLY A 113 5.04 -20.07 9.91
CA GLY A 113 3.98 -21.06 10.19
C GLY A 113 3.07 -20.62 11.34
N TYR A 114 1.78 -20.53 11.02
CA TYR A 114 0.73 -20.14 11.96
C TYR A 114 -0.33 -21.25 12.01
N PRO A 115 -1.12 -21.32 13.10
CA PRO A 115 -2.26 -22.24 13.14
C PRO A 115 -3.20 -21.97 11.97
N GLU A 116 -3.51 -23.00 11.19
CA GLU A 116 -4.39 -22.93 10.02
C GLU A 116 -5.73 -22.29 10.38
N ASP A 117 -6.30 -22.67 11.53
CA ASP A 117 -7.57 -22.12 12.06
C ASP A 117 -7.58 -20.59 12.20
N LEU A 118 -6.45 -19.99 12.63
CA LEU A 118 -6.36 -18.54 12.80
C LEU A 118 -6.46 -17.83 11.45
N PHE A 119 -5.76 -18.38 10.46
CA PHE A 119 -5.71 -17.81 9.13
C PHE A 119 -7.02 -18.01 8.38
N THR A 120 -7.59 -19.22 8.44
CA THR A 120 -8.93 -19.50 7.92
C THR A 120 -9.95 -18.51 8.48
N LEU A 121 -9.90 -18.22 9.79
CA LEU A 121 -10.80 -17.26 10.41
C LEU A 121 -10.59 -15.82 9.89
N ILE A 122 -9.35 -15.39 9.68
CA ILE A 122 -9.04 -14.08 9.08
C ILE A 122 -9.58 -14.02 7.64
N GLY A 123 -9.40 -15.09 6.86
CA GLY A 123 -9.96 -15.22 5.52
C GLY A 123 -11.48 -15.18 5.51
N GLU A 124 -12.13 -15.83 6.46
CA GLU A 124 -13.58 -15.77 6.65
C GLU A 124 -14.06 -14.36 6.98
N ILE A 125 -13.36 -13.61 7.84
CA ILE A 125 -13.73 -12.22 8.15
C ILE A 125 -13.68 -11.35 6.89
N VAL A 126 -12.61 -11.48 6.10
CA VAL A 126 -12.46 -10.72 4.86
C VAL A 126 -13.50 -11.12 3.81
N SER A 127 -13.73 -12.42 3.64
CA SER A 127 -14.65 -12.94 2.62
C SER A 127 -16.13 -12.77 2.99
N THR A 128 -16.48 -12.80 4.28
CA THR A 128 -17.88 -12.63 4.75
C THR A 128 -18.23 -11.18 5.07
N SER A 129 -17.28 -10.25 4.98
CA SER A 129 -17.59 -8.82 5.10
C SER A 129 -18.58 -8.42 4.00
N THR A 130 -19.69 -7.83 4.42
CA THR A 130 -20.77 -7.34 3.52
C THR A 130 -20.79 -5.83 3.42
N ALA A 131 -19.71 -5.17 3.87
CA ALA A 131 -19.62 -3.72 3.86
C ALA A 131 -19.85 -3.17 2.45
N ALA A 132 -20.67 -2.13 2.35
CA ALA A 132 -20.94 -1.46 1.07
C ALA A 132 -19.70 -0.76 0.47
N ARG A 133 -18.64 -0.59 1.28
CA ARG A 133 -17.41 0.08 0.92
C ARG A 133 -16.28 -0.90 0.58
N PRO A 134 -15.30 -0.47 -0.25
CA PRO A 134 -14.11 -1.25 -0.53
C PRO A 134 -13.41 -1.70 0.76
N LEU A 135 -13.20 -3.01 0.91
CA LEU A 135 -12.39 -3.54 1.99
C LEU A 135 -10.90 -3.41 1.64
N THR A 136 -10.16 -2.75 2.51
CA THR A 136 -8.70 -2.66 2.47
C THR A 136 -8.09 -3.70 3.39
N VAL A 137 -7.16 -4.49 2.87
CA VAL A 137 -6.46 -5.54 3.62
C VAL A 137 -4.96 -5.32 3.58
N VAL A 138 -4.33 -5.44 4.74
CA VAL A 138 -2.89 -5.18 4.91
C VAL A 138 -2.29 -6.36 5.63
N TYR A 139 -1.22 -6.90 5.07
CA TYR A 139 -0.44 -7.93 5.72
C TYR A 139 1.00 -7.47 5.88
N GLU A 140 1.54 -7.60 7.09
CA GLU A 140 2.91 -7.22 7.42
C GLU A 140 3.63 -8.36 8.11
N GLY A 141 4.80 -8.74 7.59
CA GLY A 141 5.69 -9.75 8.18
C GLY A 141 5.17 -11.19 8.07
N ILE A 142 4.06 -11.43 7.37
CA ILE A 142 3.53 -12.77 7.14
C ILE A 142 4.09 -13.30 5.82
N ARG A 143 5.00 -14.28 5.90
CA ARG A 143 5.73 -14.76 4.73
C ARG A 143 4.83 -15.17 3.55
N PHE A 144 3.80 -15.98 3.83
CA PHE A 144 2.90 -16.54 2.83
C PHE A 144 1.45 -16.37 3.27
N ILE A 145 0.63 -15.76 2.42
CA ILE A 145 -0.77 -15.45 2.66
C ILE A 145 -1.61 -16.24 1.66
N PRO A 146 -2.45 -17.18 2.12
CA PRO A 146 -3.40 -17.86 1.27
C PRO A 146 -4.23 -16.86 0.45
N TYR A 147 -4.32 -17.08 -0.85
CA TYR A 147 -4.95 -16.15 -1.78
C TYR A 147 -6.44 -15.91 -1.46
N GLU A 148 -7.09 -16.89 -0.82
CA GLU A 148 -8.48 -16.84 -0.36
C GLU A 148 -8.74 -15.64 0.56
N PHE A 149 -7.70 -15.12 1.23
CA PHE A 149 -7.83 -14.06 2.21
C PHE A 149 -7.91 -12.67 1.59
N ILE A 150 -7.69 -12.57 0.28
CA ILE A 150 -7.80 -11.29 -0.43
C ILE A 150 -8.76 -11.35 -1.62
N LEU A 151 -9.43 -12.49 -1.84
CA LEU A 151 -10.34 -12.71 -2.97
C LEU A 151 -11.43 -11.64 -3.12
N ARG A 152 -11.87 -11.03 -2.01
CA ARG A 152 -12.89 -9.96 -2.01
C ARG A 152 -12.34 -8.59 -1.63
N ALA A 153 -11.03 -8.49 -1.39
CA ALA A 153 -10.40 -7.21 -1.12
C ALA A 153 -10.37 -6.37 -2.39
N ARG A 154 -10.68 -5.08 -2.26
CA ARG A 154 -10.50 -4.13 -3.36
C ARG A 154 -9.16 -3.42 -3.28
N HIS A 155 -8.58 -3.35 -2.08
CA HIS A 155 -7.28 -2.76 -1.84
C HIS A 155 -6.45 -3.72 -1.01
N VAL A 156 -5.26 -4.09 -1.51
CA VAL A 156 -4.34 -4.99 -0.81
C VAL A 156 -2.97 -4.32 -0.70
N GLU A 157 -2.41 -4.36 0.49
CA GLU A 157 -1.01 -4.01 0.74
C GLU A 157 -0.28 -5.16 1.42
N LEU A 158 0.85 -5.55 0.83
CA LEU A 158 1.74 -6.59 1.29
C LEU A 158 3.07 -5.95 1.71
N LYS A 159 3.48 -6.17 2.96
CA LYS A 159 4.70 -5.64 3.57
C LYS A 159 5.58 -6.78 4.03
N MET A 160 6.62 -7.11 3.25
CA MET A 160 7.44 -8.31 3.50
C MET A 160 6.57 -9.56 3.56
N SER A 161 5.66 -9.68 2.61
CA SER A 161 4.64 -10.72 2.58
C SER A 161 4.33 -11.09 1.15
N ASN A 162 4.08 -12.37 0.90
CA ASN A 162 3.75 -12.86 -0.44
C ASN A 162 2.45 -13.65 -0.40
N LEU A 163 1.74 -13.69 -1.52
CA LEU A 163 0.64 -14.64 -1.68
C LEU A 163 1.19 -16.05 -1.82
N ASP A 164 0.53 -17.00 -1.16
CA ASP A 164 0.80 -18.42 -1.32
C ASP A 164 0.02 -18.97 -2.53
N PRO A 165 0.70 -19.44 -3.59
CA PRO A 165 0.03 -20.08 -4.71
C PRO A 165 -0.62 -21.41 -4.34
N PHE A 166 -0.20 -22.08 -3.27
CA PHE A 166 -0.64 -23.43 -2.90
C PHE A 166 -1.69 -23.43 -1.78
N GLY A 167 -2.54 -22.40 -1.75
CA GLY A 167 -3.75 -22.37 -0.92
C GLY A 167 -4.52 -23.71 -0.97
N THR A 168 -5.23 -24.02 0.11
CA THR A 168 -5.86 -25.33 0.34
C THR A 168 -6.95 -25.68 -0.66
N HIS A 169 -7.47 -24.69 -1.39
CA HIS A 169 -8.52 -24.87 -2.38
C HIS A 169 -8.15 -24.25 -3.72
N PRO A 170 -8.65 -24.75 -4.87
CA PRO A 170 -8.54 -24.04 -6.14
C PRO A 170 -9.43 -22.78 -6.12
N PRO A 171 -8.99 -21.65 -6.71
CA PRO A 171 -9.77 -20.42 -6.72
C PRO A 171 -11.14 -20.66 -7.38
N SER A 172 -12.20 -20.20 -6.71
CA SER A 172 -13.57 -20.29 -7.24
C SER A 172 -13.81 -19.34 -8.43
N SER A 173 -13.00 -18.27 -8.55
CA SER A 173 -12.94 -17.36 -9.68
C SER A 173 -11.49 -17.04 -10.01
N GLN A 174 -11.15 -17.06 -11.30
CA GLN A 174 -9.86 -16.57 -11.80
C GLN A 174 -9.85 -15.04 -11.95
N GLU A 175 -10.98 -14.36 -11.81
CA GLU A 175 -11.06 -12.89 -11.86
C GLU A 175 -11.32 -12.34 -10.46
N TRP A 176 -10.47 -11.40 -10.03
CA TRP A 176 -10.56 -10.78 -8.72
C TRP A 176 -10.92 -9.29 -8.83
N PRO A 177 -11.76 -8.75 -7.93
CA PRO A 177 -12.27 -7.37 -7.99
C PRO A 177 -11.25 -6.34 -7.45
N LEU A 178 -9.97 -6.67 -7.51
CA LEU A 178 -8.89 -5.89 -6.90
C LEU A 178 -8.69 -4.61 -7.70
N LYS A 179 -8.76 -3.46 -7.04
CA LYS A 179 -8.52 -2.14 -7.64
C LYS A 179 -7.11 -1.63 -7.40
N THR A 180 -6.53 -1.92 -6.24
CA THR A 180 -5.16 -1.51 -5.92
C THR A 180 -4.37 -2.65 -5.28
N LEU A 181 -3.16 -2.87 -5.76
CA LEU A 181 -2.19 -3.80 -5.17
C LEU A 181 -0.92 -3.04 -4.81
N SER A 182 -0.39 -3.24 -3.62
CA SER A 182 0.81 -2.53 -3.15
C SER A 182 1.79 -3.49 -2.50
N PHE A 183 3.05 -3.43 -2.92
CA PHE A 183 4.18 -4.08 -2.28
C PHE A 183 5.10 -2.98 -1.76
N THR A 184 4.91 -2.56 -0.52
CA THR A 184 5.58 -1.35 0.00
C THR A 184 6.98 -1.59 0.51
N LEU A 185 7.39 -2.84 0.73
CA LEU A 185 8.74 -3.21 1.21
C LEU A 185 9.47 -4.24 0.34
N ASP A 186 8.83 -4.76 -0.71
CA ASP A 186 9.40 -5.72 -1.65
C ASP A 186 8.82 -5.53 -3.07
N ALA A 187 9.31 -6.31 -4.03
CA ALA A 187 8.89 -6.24 -5.43
C ALA A 187 7.71 -7.17 -5.76
N GLY A 188 7.23 -7.97 -4.81
CA GLY A 188 6.11 -8.88 -5.02
C GLY A 188 6.35 -10.05 -5.97
N LYS A 189 7.59 -10.31 -6.43
CA LYS A 189 7.90 -11.34 -7.44
C LYS A 189 7.29 -12.72 -7.16
N PRO A 190 7.44 -13.33 -5.96
CA PRO A 190 6.80 -14.61 -5.66
C PRO A 190 5.26 -14.56 -5.75
N THR A 191 4.68 -13.39 -5.46
CA THR A 191 3.24 -13.17 -5.61
C THR A 191 2.82 -13.15 -7.08
N PHE A 192 3.57 -12.47 -7.95
CA PHE A 192 3.24 -12.43 -9.38
C PHE A 192 3.42 -13.80 -10.04
N GLU A 193 4.48 -14.53 -9.73
CA GLU A 193 4.66 -15.92 -10.17
C GLU A 193 3.48 -16.80 -9.74
N ALA A 194 3.05 -16.67 -8.48
CA ALA A 194 1.91 -17.40 -7.95
C ALA A 194 0.60 -17.11 -8.71
N LEU A 195 0.35 -15.83 -8.98
CA LEU A 195 -0.84 -15.38 -9.71
C LEU A 195 -0.80 -15.82 -11.18
N PHE A 196 0.37 -15.76 -11.81
CA PHE A 196 0.60 -16.23 -13.17
C PHE A 196 0.34 -17.73 -13.31
N ILE A 197 0.93 -18.56 -12.44
CA ILE A 197 0.72 -20.02 -12.44
C ILE A 197 -0.77 -20.37 -12.27
N ARG A 198 -1.50 -19.58 -11.48
CA ARG A 198 -2.94 -19.76 -11.24
C ARG A 198 -3.83 -19.11 -12.30
N ALA A 199 -3.25 -18.40 -13.26
CA ALA A 199 -3.94 -17.62 -14.28
C ALA A 199 -4.98 -16.65 -13.68
N VAL A 200 -4.63 -16.00 -12.56
CA VAL A 200 -5.48 -14.97 -11.94
C VAL A 200 -5.42 -13.68 -12.77
N LYS A 201 -6.59 -13.09 -13.01
CA LYS A 201 -6.79 -11.86 -13.77
C LYS A 201 -7.32 -10.76 -12.85
N PHE A 202 -6.91 -9.53 -13.14
CA PHE A 202 -7.34 -8.34 -12.42
C PHE A 202 -7.93 -7.28 -13.36
N PRO A 203 -9.12 -7.52 -13.92
CA PRO A 203 -9.72 -6.60 -14.91
C PRO A 203 -9.92 -5.18 -14.36
N ASP A 204 -10.16 -5.05 -13.06
CA ASP A 204 -10.43 -3.80 -12.35
C ASP A 204 -9.19 -3.15 -11.72
N LEU A 205 -7.98 -3.69 -11.92
CA LEU A 205 -6.77 -3.16 -11.30
C LEU A 205 -6.42 -1.80 -11.90
N THR A 206 -6.61 -0.75 -11.12
CA THR A 206 -6.36 0.64 -11.54
C THR A 206 -5.01 1.14 -11.09
N HIS A 207 -4.50 0.68 -9.95
CA HIS A 207 -3.24 1.18 -9.42
C HIS A 207 -2.35 0.06 -8.85
N LEU A 208 -1.06 0.11 -9.17
CA LEU A 208 -0.07 -0.84 -8.67
C LEU A 208 1.10 -0.08 -8.04
N LEU A 209 1.58 -0.53 -6.88
CA LEU A 209 2.82 -0.04 -6.28
C LEU A 209 3.79 -1.18 -6.05
N LEU A 210 5.04 -0.99 -6.49
CA LEU A 210 6.16 -1.92 -6.32
C LEU A 210 7.32 -1.23 -5.60
N ASN A 211 7.96 -1.91 -4.64
CA ASN A 211 9.20 -1.44 -4.04
C ASN A 211 10.38 -2.26 -4.57
N ILE A 212 11.15 -1.63 -5.44
CA ILE A 212 12.27 -2.22 -6.13
C ILE A 212 13.55 -1.86 -5.39
N LYS A 213 14.14 -2.90 -4.78
CA LYS A 213 15.45 -2.86 -4.14
C LYS A 213 16.37 -3.81 -4.89
N PRO A 214 17.12 -3.33 -5.90
CA PRO A 214 18.06 -4.18 -6.63
C PRO A 214 18.98 -4.88 -5.62
N SER A 215 19.17 -6.18 -5.77
CA SER A 215 20.07 -6.96 -4.93
C SER A 215 21.07 -7.71 -5.80
N GLU A 216 22.21 -8.11 -5.25
CA GLU A 216 23.24 -8.87 -6.00
C GLU A 216 22.72 -10.21 -6.54
N PHE A 217 21.58 -10.69 -6.02
CA PHE A 217 21.04 -12.02 -6.26
C PHE A 217 19.75 -12.04 -7.11
N ASP A 218 19.18 -10.89 -7.47
CA ASP A 218 17.93 -10.82 -8.24
C ASP A 218 18.00 -9.67 -9.26
N ALA A 219 18.33 -10.04 -10.51
CA ALA A 219 18.58 -9.10 -11.61
C ALA A 219 17.31 -8.66 -12.31
N GLU A 220 16.29 -9.51 -12.29
CA GLU A 220 15.03 -9.31 -13.00
C GLU A 220 14.01 -8.70 -12.06
N VAL A 221 13.96 -7.37 -12.11
CA VAL A 221 13.04 -6.53 -11.34
C VAL A 221 11.59 -6.71 -11.79
N VAL A 222 11.39 -6.96 -13.09
CA VAL A 222 10.09 -7.23 -13.72
C VAL A 222 10.26 -8.43 -14.63
N ASP A 223 9.49 -9.47 -14.35
CA ASP A 223 9.47 -10.71 -15.11
C ASP A 223 8.19 -10.85 -15.95
N GLU A 224 8.12 -11.92 -16.74
CA GLU A 224 6.96 -12.28 -17.55
C GLU A 224 5.68 -12.42 -16.73
N SER A 225 5.80 -12.87 -15.46
CA SER A 225 4.66 -13.06 -14.56
C SER A 225 4.00 -11.72 -14.23
N LEU A 226 4.79 -10.72 -13.84
CA LEU A 226 4.30 -9.37 -13.57
C LEU A 226 3.70 -8.73 -14.84
N LEU A 227 4.38 -8.84 -15.98
CA LEU A 227 3.86 -8.33 -17.26
C LEU A 227 2.49 -8.92 -17.60
N THR A 228 2.37 -10.24 -17.55
CA THR A 228 1.12 -10.94 -17.84
C THR A 228 0.00 -10.49 -16.90
N VAL A 229 0.31 -10.30 -15.60
CA VAL A 229 -0.66 -9.80 -14.62
C VAL A 229 -1.11 -8.38 -14.94
N MET A 230 -0.21 -7.50 -15.37
CA MET A 230 -0.54 -6.12 -15.74
C MET A 230 -1.31 -6.03 -17.06
N GLU A 231 -0.94 -6.80 -18.09
CA GLU A 231 -1.62 -6.85 -19.39
C GLU A 231 -3.05 -7.39 -19.29
N ASN A 232 -3.33 -8.22 -18.28
CA ASN A 232 -4.70 -8.67 -17.98
C ASN A 232 -5.58 -7.57 -17.35
N SER A 233 -5.02 -6.43 -16.94
CA SER A 233 -5.81 -5.30 -16.44
C SER A 233 -6.28 -4.41 -17.58
N GLN A 234 -7.58 -4.14 -17.65
CA GLN A 234 -8.16 -3.22 -18.64
C GLN A 234 -8.21 -1.77 -18.13
N SER A 235 -7.99 -1.57 -16.84
CA SER A 235 -8.28 -0.31 -16.14
C SER A 235 -7.03 0.32 -15.52
N LEU A 236 -5.82 -0.17 -15.83
CA LEU A 236 -4.61 0.30 -15.18
C LEU A 236 -4.35 1.78 -15.50
N GLU A 237 -4.46 2.64 -14.48
CA GLU A 237 -4.31 4.09 -14.58
C GLU A 237 -2.94 4.57 -14.06
N GLU A 238 -2.37 3.89 -13.07
CA GLU A 238 -1.12 4.32 -12.45
C GLU A 238 -0.24 3.15 -11.99
N LEU A 239 1.05 3.26 -12.28
CA LEU A 239 2.11 2.43 -11.73
C LEU A 239 3.05 3.29 -10.88
N VAL A 240 3.20 2.91 -9.61
CA VAL A 240 4.15 3.52 -8.67
C VAL A 240 5.33 2.60 -8.44
N ILE A 241 6.54 3.12 -8.64
CA ILE A 241 7.78 2.40 -8.36
C ILE A 241 8.54 3.15 -7.28
N ILE A 242 8.73 2.53 -6.13
CA ILE A 242 9.69 2.99 -5.13
C ILE A 242 11.03 2.35 -5.49
N PHE A 243 12.04 3.17 -5.80
CA PHE A 243 13.37 2.69 -6.16
C PHE A 243 14.37 3.07 -5.07
N GLU A 244 15.00 2.07 -4.48
CA GLU A 244 16.01 2.23 -3.43
C GLU A 244 17.32 1.56 -3.88
N PRO A 245 18.28 2.32 -4.45
CA PRO A 245 19.51 1.73 -4.94
C PRO A 245 20.38 1.23 -3.78
N VAL A 246 20.91 0.02 -3.92
CA VAL A 246 21.89 -0.53 -2.98
C VAL A 246 23.27 -0.02 -3.39
N SER A 247 23.90 0.77 -2.52
CA SER A 247 25.17 1.47 -2.79
C SER A 247 26.38 0.56 -3.07
N LYS A 248 26.22 -0.75 -2.94
CA LYS A 248 27.26 -1.76 -3.16
C LYS A 248 27.20 -2.41 -4.54
N LEU A 249 26.10 -2.24 -5.26
CA LEU A 249 25.91 -2.85 -6.57
C LEU A 249 26.73 -2.14 -7.64
N ASP A 250 27.23 -2.91 -8.60
CA ASP A 250 27.81 -2.35 -9.81
C ASP A 250 26.74 -1.54 -10.57
N THR A 251 27.09 -0.30 -10.88
CA THR A 251 26.33 0.61 -11.76
C THR A 251 25.91 -0.04 -13.08
N SER A 252 26.74 -0.92 -13.66
CA SER A 252 26.43 -1.61 -14.92
C SER A 252 25.25 -2.59 -14.77
N TYR A 253 25.17 -3.27 -13.63
CA TYR A 253 24.11 -4.21 -13.32
C TYR A 253 22.79 -3.49 -13.06
N VAL A 254 22.82 -2.44 -12.25
CA VAL A 254 21.63 -1.60 -12.00
C VAL A 254 21.10 -1.00 -13.30
N ALA A 255 21.99 -0.55 -14.18
CA ALA A 255 21.63 -0.03 -15.50
C ALA A 255 20.91 -1.08 -16.37
N HIS A 256 21.43 -2.31 -16.42
CA HIS A 256 20.81 -3.40 -17.18
C HIS A 256 19.41 -3.74 -16.65
N SER A 257 19.24 -3.85 -15.32
CA SER A 257 17.94 -4.11 -14.70
C SER A 257 16.93 -2.99 -14.97
N LEU A 258 17.38 -1.73 -14.96
CA LEU A 258 16.52 -0.57 -15.26
C LEU A 258 16.13 -0.47 -16.74
N ASP A 259 17.03 -0.85 -17.65
CA ASP A 259 16.72 -0.90 -19.09
C ASP A 259 15.73 -2.04 -19.40
N ALA A 260 15.90 -3.19 -18.76
CA ALA A 260 14.94 -4.31 -18.86
C ALA A 260 13.55 -3.91 -18.32
N LEU A 261 13.51 -3.27 -17.14
CA LEU A 261 12.28 -2.68 -16.57
C LEU A 261 11.63 -1.72 -17.58
N SER A 262 12.43 -0.87 -18.21
CA SER A 262 11.96 0.12 -19.16
C SER A 262 11.37 -0.49 -20.43
N GLY A 263 11.99 -1.54 -20.96
CA GLY A 263 11.44 -2.32 -22.07
C GLY A 263 10.09 -2.95 -21.72
N SER A 264 10.02 -3.64 -20.58
CA SER A 264 8.80 -4.28 -20.07
C SER A 264 7.65 -3.30 -19.89
N LEU A 265 7.90 -2.17 -19.23
CA LEU A 265 6.86 -1.15 -18.99
C LEU A 265 6.43 -0.43 -20.28
N SER A 266 7.33 -0.28 -21.25
CA SER A 266 6.96 0.27 -22.56
C SER A 266 6.05 -0.67 -23.33
N SER A 267 6.27 -1.99 -23.27
CA SER A 267 5.36 -2.98 -23.85
C SER A 267 3.95 -2.89 -23.24
N LEU A 268 3.87 -2.74 -21.91
CA LEU A 268 2.59 -2.53 -21.22
C LEU A 268 1.89 -1.24 -21.70
N SER A 269 2.64 -0.14 -21.79
CA SER A 269 2.09 1.13 -22.28
C SER A 269 1.63 1.05 -23.74
N ALA A 270 2.26 0.21 -24.57
CA ALA A 270 1.88 0.04 -25.98
C ALA A 270 0.49 -0.61 -26.12
N CYS A 271 0.09 -1.43 -25.14
CA CYS A 271 -1.26 -1.98 -25.03
C CYS A 271 -2.29 -0.91 -24.60
N HIS A 272 -1.85 0.12 -23.87
CA HIS A 272 -2.69 1.20 -23.33
C HIS A 272 -2.05 2.59 -23.55
N PRO A 273 -1.86 3.01 -24.82
CA PRO A 273 -1.02 4.15 -25.13
C PRO A 273 -1.60 5.44 -24.55
N TYR A 274 -0.75 6.16 -23.82
CA TYR A 274 -1.04 7.42 -23.15
C TYR A 274 -2.19 7.34 -22.14
N TYR A 275 -2.45 6.16 -21.59
CA TYR A 275 -3.41 5.98 -20.51
C TYR A 275 -2.72 5.89 -19.15
N ILE A 276 -1.64 5.10 -19.07
CA ILE A 276 -0.93 4.81 -17.82
C ILE A 276 -0.03 5.98 -17.42
N ARG A 277 -0.08 6.35 -16.14
CA ARG A 277 0.87 7.25 -15.48
C ARG A 277 1.93 6.44 -14.74
N LEU A 278 3.20 6.81 -14.91
CA LEU A 278 4.32 6.23 -14.18
C LEU A 278 4.80 7.23 -13.12
N HIS A 279 4.77 6.82 -11.85
CA HIS A 279 5.31 7.59 -10.74
C HIS A 279 6.48 6.86 -10.10
N MET A 280 7.65 7.49 -10.08
CA MET A 280 8.86 6.91 -9.48
C MET A 280 9.25 7.69 -8.23
N VAL A 281 9.36 7.00 -7.09
CA VAL A 281 9.89 7.54 -5.85
C VAL A 281 11.35 7.12 -5.71
N LEU A 282 12.26 8.04 -5.97
CA LEU A 282 13.70 7.76 -5.94
C LEU A 282 14.27 8.04 -4.55
N ARG A 283 14.65 6.98 -3.83
CA ARG A 283 15.31 7.05 -2.52
C ARG A 283 16.82 7.12 -2.65
N CYS A 284 17.30 8.08 -3.42
CA CYS A 284 18.72 8.22 -3.75
C CYS A 284 19.14 9.69 -3.83
N THR A 285 20.43 9.92 -4.06
CA THR A 285 20.94 11.28 -4.33
C THR A 285 20.55 11.73 -5.74
N ALA A 286 20.49 13.04 -5.96
CA ALA A 286 20.19 13.59 -7.30
C ALA A 286 21.16 13.06 -8.37
N TYR A 287 22.45 12.93 -8.06
CA TYR A 287 23.44 12.34 -8.95
C TYR A 287 23.05 10.93 -9.41
N HIS A 288 22.66 10.05 -8.49
CA HIS A 288 22.21 8.70 -8.85
C HIS A 288 20.90 8.75 -9.64
N ALA A 289 20.01 9.69 -9.34
CA ALA A 289 18.77 9.85 -10.09
C ALA A 289 19.00 10.19 -11.58
N PHE A 290 20.02 10.98 -11.93
CA PHE A 290 20.39 11.19 -13.34
C PHE A 290 20.71 9.88 -14.04
N HIS A 291 21.61 9.07 -13.46
CA HIS A 291 21.97 7.77 -14.04
C HIS A 291 20.79 6.83 -14.15
N VAL A 292 19.91 6.82 -13.15
CA VAL A 292 18.67 6.03 -13.18
C VAL A 292 17.79 6.45 -14.36
N LEU A 293 17.57 7.76 -14.55
CA LEU A 293 16.77 8.27 -15.67
C LEU A 293 17.39 7.96 -17.04
N ASP A 294 18.71 8.10 -17.18
CA ASP A 294 19.43 7.74 -18.42
C ASP A 294 19.25 6.27 -18.79
N CYS A 295 19.24 5.37 -17.80
CA CYS A 295 19.02 3.93 -18.01
C CYS A 295 17.58 3.60 -18.41
N MET A 296 16.64 4.52 -18.20
CA MET A 296 15.23 4.32 -18.50
C MET A 296 14.75 5.13 -19.71
N LYS A 297 15.65 5.71 -20.50
CA LYS A 297 15.36 6.49 -21.73
C LYS A 297 14.45 5.78 -22.75
N THR A 298 14.29 4.47 -22.61
CA THR A 298 13.42 3.65 -23.46
C THR A 298 11.95 3.70 -23.06
N PHE A 299 11.57 4.39 -21.97
CA PHE A 299 10.17 4.62 -21.59
C PHE A 299 9.43 5.41 -22.65
N LYS A 300 8.36 4.83 -23.17
CA LYS A 300 7.46 5.47 -24.15
C LYS A 300 6.02 5.15 -23.80
N GLY A 301 5.08 5.88 -24.40
CA GLY A 301 3.65 5.55 -24.34
C GLY A 301 2.96 5.90 -23.02
N PHE A 302 3.61 6.60 -22.09
CA PHE A 302 2.98 7.06 -20.85
C PHE A 302 2.28 8.42 -21.03
N SER A 303 1.15 8.62 -20.35
CA SER A 303 0.53 9.96 -20.23
C SER A 303 1.38 10.89 -19.38
N GLU A 304 2.09 10.34 -18.41
CA GLU A 304 2.98 11.08 -17.55
C GLU A 304 4.06 10.19 -16.98
N ILE A 305 5.28 10.71 -16.95
CA ILE A 305 6.36 10.19 -16.11
C ILE A 305 6.66 11.24 -15.05
N SER A 306 6.50 10.86 -13.79
CA SER A 306 6.75 11.73 -12.65
C SER A 306 7.76 11.12 -11.70
N VAL A 307 8.64 11.95 -11.15
CA VAL A 307 9.71 11.52 -10.26
C VAL A 307 9.67 12.30 -8.95
N SER A 308 9.47 11.61 -7.83
CA SER A 308 9.56 12.14 -6.47
C SER A 308 10.96 11.92 -5.89
N ILE A 309 11.59 12.98 -5.39
CA ILE A 309 12.94 12.89 -4.81
C ILE A 309 13.17 13.98 -3.74
N SER A 310 13.93 13.64 -2.69
CA SER A 310 14.39 14.61 -1.69
C SER A 310 15.75 15.18 -2.09
N CYS A 311 15.76 16.40 -2.65
CA CYS A 311 17.00 17.07 -3.08
C CYS A 311 16.90 18.61 -2.97
N ARG A 312 17.99 19.31 -3.35
CA ARG A 312 18.01 20.78 -3.44
C ARG A 312 17.18 21.24 -4.64
N GLU A 313 16.78 22.52 -4.63
CA GLU A 313 15.99 23.08 -5.75
C GLU A 313 16.77 23.06 -7.07
N GLU A 314 18.06 23.40 -7.05
CA GLU A 314 18.93 23.39 -8.23
C GLU A 314 19.01 22.00 -8.86
N ASP A 315 19.20 20.96 -8.02
CA ASP A 315 19.22 19.57 -8.47
C ASP A 315 17.89 19.14 -9.08
N ALA A 316 16.76 19.52 -8.46
CA ALA A 316 15.43 19.22 -8.97
C ALA A 316 15.18 19.87 -10.34
N ARG A 317 15.65 21.11 -10.54
CA ARG A 317 15.55 21.79 -11.85
C ARG A 317 16.39 21.11 -12.91
N LEU A 318 17.62 20.69 -12.58
CA LEU A 318 18.47 19.96 -13.52
C LEU A 318 17.85 18.60 -13.89
N LEU A 319 17.29 17.88 -12.91
CA LEU A 319 16.57 16.62 -13.17
C LEU A 319 15.32 16.86 -14.03
N LEU A 320 14.59 17.97 -13.81
CA LEU A 320 13.43 18.33 -14.61
C LEU A 320 13.82 18.54 -16.07
N LYS A 321 14.85 19.36 -16.30
CA LYS A 321 15.40 19.62 -17.64
C LYS A 321 15.81 18.33 -18.31
N HIS A 322 16.62 17.52 -17.62
CA HIS A 322 17.16 16.28 -18.17
C HIS A 322 16.06 15.28 -18.53
N GLY A 323 15.14 14.98 -17.60
CA GLY A 323 14.04 14.06 -17.87
C GLY A 323 13.05 14.58 -18.91
N TYR A 324 12.83 15.90 -19.01
CA TYR A 324 12.01 16.47 -20.09
C TYR A 324 12.57 16.13 -21.47
N PHE A 325 13.87 16.35 -21.68
CA PHE A 325 14.52 16.05 -22.96
C PHE A 325 14.62 14.54 -23.24
N LEU A 326 14.75 13.72 -22.19
CA LEU A 326 14.75 12.27 -22.34
C LEU A 326 13.37 11.72 -22.69
N PHE A 327 12.30 12.19 -22.05
CA PHE A 327 11.01 11.49 -22.06
C PHE A 327 9.89 12.21 -22.81
N ALA A 328 9.84 13.53 -22.78
CA ALA A 328 8.65 14.29 -23.23
C ALA A 328 8.90 15.13 -24.48
N SER A 329 10.08 15.74 -24.65
CA SER A 329 10.32 16.67 -25.76
C SER A 329 10.21 16.03 -27.15
N GLY A 330 10.45 14.72 -27.25
CA GLY A 330 10.30 13.93 -28.48
C GLY A 330 8.87 13.51 -28.80
N GLY A 331 7.91 13.74 -27.90
CA GLY A 331 6.51 13.29 -28.04
C GLY A 331 6.30 11.80 -27.76
N GLU A 332 7.31 11.09 -27.26
CA GLU A 332 7.20 9.67 -26.91
C GLU A 332 6.32 9.45 -25.67
N ASN A 333 6.30 10.43 -24.77
CA ASN A 333 5.40 10.50 -23.63
C ASN A 333 4.72 11.88 -23.62
N THR A 334 3.57 12.00 -22.97
CA THR A 334 2.80 13.26 -23.00
C THR A 334 3.38 14.33 -22.07
N SER A 335 3.90 13.97 -20.91
CA SER A 335 4.43 14.92 -19.94
C SER A 335 5.52 14.34 -19.04
N PHE A 336 6.38 15.22 -18.52
CA PHE A 336 7.38 14.89 -17.50
C PHE A 336 7.31 15.85 -16.32
N ARG A 337 7.48 15.32 -15.11
CA ARG A 337 7.35 16.05 -13.84
C ARG A 337 8.40 15.64 -12.81
N ILE A 338 8.86 16.61 -12.03
CA ILE A 338 9.68 16.39 -10.83
C ILE A 338 8.94 16.90 -9.58
N ASP A 339 8.80 16.03 -8.59
CA ASP A 339 8.27 16.30 -7.27
C ASP A 339 9.40 16.38 -6.25
N ARG A 340 9.82 17.60 -5.92
CA ARG A 340 10.87 17.82 -4.91
C ARG A 340 10.30 17.78 -3.51
N ILE A 341 10.75 16.83 -2.70
CA ILE A 341 10.29 16.63 -1.32
C ILE A 341 11.17 17.43 -0.36
N VAL A 342 10.55 18.22 0.51
CA VAL A 342 11.20 18.95 1.59
C VAL A 342 10.56 18.59 2.92
N ILE A 343 11.34 17.99 3.81
CA ILE A 343 10.89 17.62 5.15
C ILE A 343 11.36 18.64 6.17
N ARG A 344 10.41 19.25 6.88
CA ARG A 344 10.68 20.13 8.02
C ARG A 344 10.31 19.40 9.31
N ARG A 345 11.25 18.60 9.82
CA ARG A 345 11.04 17.75 11.02
C ARG A 345 10.58 18.52 12.25
N SER A 346 11.10 19.73 12.47
CA SER A 346 10.68 20.60 13.59
C SER A 346 9.20 20.98 13.53
N GLN A 347 8.61 21.01 12.34
CA GLN A 347 7.21 21.33 12.09
C GLN A 347 6.37 20.07 11.84
N ARG A 348 6.98 18.87 11.85
CA ARG A 348 6.35 17.59 11.49
C ARG A 348 5.56 17.67 10.18
N LYS A 349 6.16 18.31 9.18
CA LYS A 349 5.50 18.66 7.92
C LYS A 349 6.40 18.32 6.74
N ALA A 350 5.83 17.69 5.73
CA ALA A 350 6.44 17.56 4.41
C ALA A 350 5.82 18.60 3.47
N THR A 351 6.63 19.16 2.57
CA THR A 351 6.14 19.98 1.47
C THR A 351 6.73 19.43 0.18
N VAL A 352 5.88 19.19 -0.80
CA VAL A 352 6.29 18.68 -2.09
C VAL A 352 6.05 19.75 -3.13
N TYR A 353 7.14 20.13 -3.80
CA TYR A 353 7.13 21.12 -4.86
C TYR A 353 7.14 20.38 -6.19
N GLY A 354 5.97 20.24 -6.81
CA GLY A 354 5.82 19.62 -8.12
C GLY A 354 6.08 20.61 -9.22
N SER A 355 7.02 20.29 -10.10
CA SER A 355 7.35 21.10 -11.26
C SER A 355 7.07 20.29 -12.52
N THR A 356 6.15 20.77 -13.35
CA THR A 356 5.81 20.19 -14.65
C THR A 356 6.26 21.15 -15.75
N VAL A 357 6.79 20.63 -16.85
CA VAL A 357 7.18 21.47 -18.00
C VAL A 357 5.94 21.92 -18.76
N GLN A 358 5.84 23.22 -19.03
CA GLN A 358 4.82 23.79 -19.90
C GLN A 358 5.33 23.82 -21.34
N ASP A 359 4.66 23.09 -22.22
CA ASP A 359 4.95 23.08 -23.65
C ASP A 359 3.66 23.06 -24.49
N LYS A 360 3.77 22.65 -25.76
CA LYS A 360 2.63 22.60 -26.69
C LYS A 360 1.61 21.51 -26.36
N LEU A 361 2.00 20.48 -25.61
CA LEU A 361 1.15 19.35 -25.24
C LEU A 361 0.68 19.46 -23.79
N THR A 362 1.49 20.08 -22.93
CA THR A 362 1.24 20.20 -21.49
C THR A 362 0.84 21.63 -21.12
N HIS A 363 -0.47 21.87 -21.02
CA HIS A 363 -1.03 23.20 -20.73
C HIS A 363 -1.52 23.40 -19.29
N ALA A 364 -1.56 22.33 -18.49
CA ALA A 364 -1.95 22.37 -17.09
C ALA A 364 -0.99 21.51 -16.27
N PRO A 365 -0.77 21.84 -14.99
CA PRO A 365 -0.05 20.95 -14.10
C PRO A 365 -0.81 19.63 -13.98
N SER A 366 -0.05 18.54 -13.95
CA SER A 366 -0.58 17.19 -13.80
C SER A 366 -1.53 17.06 -12.63
N ASN A 367 -2.68 16.41 -12.86
CA ASN A 367 -3.67 16.19 -11.82
C ASN A 367 -3.21 15.09 -10.85
N ARG A 368 -3.12 15.42 -9.57
CA ARG A 368 -2.77 14.48 -8.48
C ARG A 368 -3.98 13.76 -7.87
N ASP A 369 -5.21 14.00 -8.34
CA ASP A 369 -6.43 13.38 -7.79
C ASP A 369 -6.48 11.87 -7.95
N HIS A 370 -5.76 11.35 -8.94
CA HIS A 370 -5.71 9.92 -9.26
C HIS A 370 -4.43 9.26 -8.76
N SER A 371 -3.74 9.83 -7.76
CA SER A 371 -2.57 9.14 -7.20
C SER A 371 -3.00 7.88 -6.44
N HIS A 372 -2.23 6.82 -6.55
CA HIS A 372 -2.33 5.58 -5.79
C HIS A 372 -2.43 5.85 -4.29
N TYR A 373 -1.75 6.89 -3.81
CA TYR A 373 -1.79 7.33 -2.41
C TYR A 373 -3.13 7.95 -1.97
N LYS A 374 -3.98 8.42 -2.89
CA LYS A 374 -5.37 8.84 -2.62
C LYS A 374 -6.33 7.67 -2.76
N THR A 375 -6.08 6.78 -3.72
CA THR A 375 -6.92 5.60 -3.99
C THR A 375 -6.73 4.50 -2.93
N CYS A 376 -5.51 4.29 -2.47
CA CYS A 376 -5.16 3.33 -1.43
C CYS A 376 -5.02 4.05 -0.08
N PRO A 377 -6.02 3.95 0.81
CA PRO A 377 -6.13 4.81 1.99
C PRO A 377 -5.12 4.51 3.11
N TRP A 378 -4.26 3.48 2.95
CA TRP A 378 -3.41 2.97 4.02
C TRP A 378 -1.90 3.08 3.78
N ILE A 379 -1.49 3.51 2.58
CA ILE A 379 -0.07 3.56 2.26
C ILE A 379 0.61 4.61 3.11
N TYR A 380 1.45 4.13 4.02
CA TYR A 380 2.34 4.97 4.79
C TYR A 380 3.42 5.50 3.85
N ARG A 381 3.45 6.82 3.70
CA ARG A 381 4.42 7.52 2.85
C ARG A 381 5.72 7.71 3.62
N GLU A 382 6.57 6.70 3.58
CA GLU A 382 7.90 6.75 4.20
C GLU A 382 8.74 7.92 3.67
N GLU A 383 8.56 8.29 2.39
CA GLU A 383 9.23 9.44 1.78
C GLU A 383 8.86 10.78 2.44
N PHE A 384 7.78 10.82 3.23
CA PHE A 384 7.38 11.99 4.03
C PHE A 384 7.61 11.79 5.53
N GLU A 385 8.29 10.71 5.95
CA GLU A 385 8.50 10.35 7.35
C GLU A 385 7.18 10.27 8.15
N GLY A 386 6.08 9.93 7.47
CA GLY A 386 4.74 9.86 8.09
C GLY A 386 4.10 11.20 8.40
N PHE A 387 4.69 12.31 7.93
CA PHE A 387 4.09 13.63 8.03
C PHE A 387 3.03 13.85 6.95
N SER A 388 2.08 14.74 7.22
CA SER A 388 1.21 15.26 6.17
C SER A 388 2.05 16.04 5.16
N ALA A 389 1.74 15.85 3.87
CA ALA A 389 2.37 16.58 2.78
C ALA A 389 1.47 17.70 2.27
N ASP A 390 2.01 18.90 2.27
CA ASP A 390 1.47 20.04 1.52
C ASP A 390 2.04 20.01 0.10
N TRP A 391 1.19 20.25 -0.88
CA TRP A 391 1.57 20.21 -2.29
C TRP A 391 1.57 21.61 -2.87
N VAL A 392 2.64 21.95 -3.57
CA VAL A 392 2.81 23.21 -4.29
C VAL A 392 3.20 22.87 -5.71
N ASP A 393 2.29 23.14 -6.65
CA ASP A 393 2.46 22.76 -8.04
C ASP A 393 2.73 23.99 -8.90
N VAL A 394 3.76 23.90 -9.72
CA VAL A 394 4.20 24.97 -10.61
C VAL A 394 4.45 24.43 -12.01
N MET A 395 4.20 25.29 -12.99
CA MET A 395 4.54 25.05 -14.39
C MET A 395 5.79 25.84 -14.74
N ILE A 396 6.74 25.21 -15.42
CA ILE A 396 7.96 25.85 -15.89
C ILE A 396 7.95 25.84 -17.43
N PRO A 397 7.93 27.00 -18.10
CA PRO A 397 7.98 27.07 -19.55
C PRO A 397 9.19 26.32 -20.11
N ALA A 398 9.00 25.55 -21.18
CA ALA A 398 10.09 24.79 -21.81
C ALA A 398 11.28 25.69 -22.26
N GLY A 399 11.01 26.96 -22.58
CA GLY A 399 12.04 27.95 -22.91
C GLY A 399 12.88 28.43 -21.72
N ASP A 400 12.42 28.20 -20.50
CA ASP A 400 13.08 28.61 -19.25
C ASP A 400 13.91 27.48 -18.61
N LEU A 401 13.99 26.31 -19.28
CA LEU A 401 14.70 25.13 -18.80
C LEU A 401 16.22 25.16 -19.06
#